data_AF-A0A0R1TWQ3-F1
#
_entry.id   AF-A0A0R1TWQ3-F1
#
_cell.length_a   1.000
_cell.length_b   1.000
_cell.length_c   1.000
_cell.angle_alpha   90.00
_cell.angle_beta   90.00
_cell.angle_gamma   90.00
#
_symmetry.space_group_name_H-M   'P 1'
#
loop_
_entity.id
_entity.type
_entity.pdbx_description
1 polymer ?
#
loop_
_entity_poly.entity_id
_entity_poly.type
_entity_poly.pdbx_seq_one_letter_code
_entity_poly.pdbx_strand_id
1 'polypeptide(L)'
;MLLEGTTLYFMTSSRKRLYRSLMKHPKVSITGVTTGENSLQKQSVTLNSSAICIGQEKLAEILQENPYMNEIVKSQYPSENEQKTLQVFKLEHGSGQVFDLSTTPASSRSFSW
;
A
#
# COMPACT_ATOMS: atom_id res chain seq x y z
N MET A 1 -4.13 -4.48 -0.04
CA MET A 1 -2.73 -4.48 -0.54
C MET A 1 -2.32 -5.92 -0.67
N LEU A 2 -1.38 -6.22 -1.57
CA LEU A 2 -0.83 -7.55 -1.80
C LEU A 2 0.70 -7.43 -1.80
N LEU A 3 1.39 -8.35 -1.14
CA LEU A 3 2.84 -8.48 -1.21
C LEU A 3 3.17 -9.78 -1.92
N GLU A 4 3.91 -9.72 -3.02
CA GLU A 4 4.36 -10.90 -3.77
C GLU A 4 5.87 -10.81 -3.98
N GLY A 5 6.62 -11.72 -3.34
CA GLY A 5 8.07 -11.60 -3.24
C GLY A 5 8.46 -10.27 -2.57
N THR A 6 9.20 -9.43 -3.28
CA THR A 6 9.59 -8.08 -2.84
C THR A 6 8.72 -6.96 -3.43
N THR A 7 7.70 -7.30 -4.22
CA THR A 7 6.83 -6.32 -4.88
C THR A 7 5.57 -6.06 -4.07
N LEU A 8 5.33 -4.79 -3.74
CA LEU A 8 4.12 -4.36 -3.04
C LEU A 8 3.11 -3.79 -4.04
N TYR A 9 1.87 -4.28 -3.97
CA TYR A 9 0.76 -3.82 -4.77
C TYR A 9 -0.32 -3.16 -3.91
N PHE A 10 -0.81 -2.02 -4.37
CA PHE A 10 -1.96 -1.33 -3.79
C PHE A 10 -2.87 -0.81 -4.89
N MET A 11 -4.10 -0.45 -4.55
CA MET A 11 -5.06 0.06 -5.52
C MET A 11 -5.70 1.36 -5.06
N THR A 12 -6.12 2.17 -6.03
CA THR A 12 -6.96 3.35 -5.82
C THR A 12 -7.86 3.54 -7.04
N SER A 13 -8.99 4.25 -6.89
CA SER A 13 -9.82 4.60 -8.05
C SER A 13 -9.21 5.78 -8.80
N SER A 14 -9.29 5.75 -10.13
CA SER A 14 -8.89 6.85 -11.03
C SER A 14 -9.63 8.16 -10.76
N ARG A 15 -10.78 8.08 -10.07
CA ARG A 15 -11.56 9.24 -9.62
C ARG A 15 -10.94 9.97 -8.42
N LYS A 16 -10.07 9.31 -7.64
CA LYS A 16 -9.50 9.87 -6.40
C LYS A 16 -8.30 10.78 -6.68
N ARG A 17 -8.07 11.75 -5.77
CA ARG A 17 -6.92 12.66 -5.87
C ARG A 17 -5.59 11.92 -5.85
N LEU A 18 -5.50 10.85 -5.05
CA LEU A 18 -4.30 10.01 -4.95
C LEU A 18 -3.84 9.51 -6.32
N TYR A 19 -4.74 8.96 -7.14
CA TYR A 19 -4.42 8.52 -8.50
C TYR A 19 -3.80 9.66 -9.32
N ARG A 20 -4.47 10.82 -9.39
CA ARG A 20 -3.98 11.98 -10.16
C ARG A 20 -2.62 12.46 -9.67
N SER A 21 -2.41 12.46 -8.36
CA SER A 21 -1.12 12.81 -7.75
C SER A 21 -0.02 11.84 -8.16
N LEU A 22 -0.27 10.53 -8.10
CA LEU A 22 0.71 9.50 -8.47
C LEU A 22 1.04 9.50 -9.96
N MET A 23 0.04 9.72 -10.82
CA MET A 23 0.26 9.84 -12.28
C MET A 23 1.13 11.05 -12.63
N LYS A 24 1.05 12.15 -11.87
CA LYS A 24 1.88 13.34 -12.07
C LYS A 24 3.24 13.22 -11.39
N HIS A 25 3.28 12.60 -10.21
CA HIS A 25 4.44 12.49 -9.35
C HIS A 25 4.50 11.07 -8.77
N PRO A 26 5.24 10.16 -9.42
CA PRO A 26 5.20 8.73 -9.06
C PRO A 26 5.88 8.40 -7.74
N LYS A 27 6.69 9.31 -7.19
CA LYS A 27 7.38 9.09 -5.91
C LYS A 27 6.37 9.01 -4.77
N VAL A 28 6.46 7.96 -3.95
CA VAL A 28 5.57 7.71 -2.82
C VAL A 28 6.37 7.27 -1.59
N SER A 29 5.87 7.66 -0.41
CA SER A 29 6.30 7.15 0.88
C SER A 29 5.10 6.50 1.57
N ILE A 30 5.22 5.23 1.96
CA ILE A 30 4.14 4.45 2.58
C ILE A 30 4.63 3.99 3.96
N THR A 31 3.93 4.39 5.01
CA THR A 31 4.22 3.96 6.38
C THR A 31 3.13 3.03 6.89
N GLY A 32 3.49 1.81 7.25
CA GLY A 32 2.69 0.90 8.06
C GLY A 32 3.10 1.00 9.52
N VAL A 33 2.15 0.90 10.44
CA VAL A 33 2.40 0.92 11.89
C VAL A 33 1.67 -0.27 12.50
N THR A 34 2.34 -1.03 13.38
CA THR A 34 1.71 -2.13 14.10
C THR A 34 0.64 -1.59 15.07
N THR A 35 -0.43 -2.37 15.22
CA THR A 35 -1.41 -2.14 16.28
C THR A 35 -0.84 -2.65 17.60
N GLY A 36 -0.96 -1.86 18.66
CA GLY A 36 -0.57 -2.22 20.03
C GLY A 36 -1.33 -1.33 21.00
N GLU A 37 -1.52 -1.80 22.24
CA GLU A 37 -2.33 -1.09 23.23
C GLU A 37 -1.77 0.29 23.54
N ASN A 38 -0.43 0.43 23.61
CA ASN A 38 0.25 1.65 24.02
C ASN A 38 1.33 2.07 23.00
N SER A 39 1.70 3.35 22.98
CA SER A 39 2.69 3.93 22.04
C SER A 39 4.07 3.26 22.09
N LEU A 40 4.45 2.71 23.25
CA LEU A 40 5.73 2.04 23.47
C LEU A 40 5.82 0.63 22.87
N GLN A 41 4.74 0.08 22.31
CA GLN A 41 4.75 -1.24 21.65
C GLN A 41 4.61 -1.13 20.13
N LYS A 42 4.73 0.07 19.57
CA LYS A 42 4.53 0.31 18.14
C LYS A 42 5.84 0.15 17.37
N GLN A 43 5.78 -0.66 16.33
CA GLN A 43 6.80 -0.71 15.28
C GLN A 43 6.21 -0.03 14.05
N SER A 44 7.04 0.68 13.30
CA SER A 44 6.66 1.21 12.00
C SER A 44 7.63 0.79 10.91
N VAL A 45 7.09 0.63 9.71
CA VAL A 45 7.86 0.38 8.50
C VAL A 45 7.48 1.44 7.49
N THR A 46 8.45 2.23 7.06
CA THR A 46 8.28 3.22 5.99
C THR A 46 9.00 2.74 4.74
N LEU A 47 8.30 2.77 3.60
CA LEU A 47 8.82 2.41 2.29
C LEU A 47 8.81 3.64 1.38
N ASN A 48 9.92 3.92 0.72
CA ASN A 48 10.06 4.97 -0.28
C ASN A 48 10.37 4.34 -1.64
N SER A 49 9.53 4.63 -2.63
CA SER A 49 9.64 4.05 -3.97
C SER A 49 8.96 4.94 -5.01
N SER A 50 9.01 4.53 -6.28
CA SER A 50 8.15 5.07 -7.34
C SER A 50 7.01 4.10 -7.60
N ALA A 51 5.77 4.57 -7.50
CA ALA A 51 4.57 3.79 -7.80
C ALA A 51 4.33 3.74 -9.31
N ILE A 52 4.24 2.53 -9.87
CA ILE A 52 3.99 2.30 -11.28
C ILE A 52 2.55 1.82 -11.45
N CYS A 53 1.73 2.55 -12.21
CA CYS A 53 0.36 2.14 -12.53
C CYS A 53 0.37 0.97 -13.52
N ILE A 54 -0.32 -0.12 -13.21
CA ILE A 54 -0.43 -1.33 -14.04
C ILE A 54 -1.87 -1.64 -14.46
N GLY A 55 -2.77 -0.65 -14.36
CA GLY A 55 -4.17 -0.82 -14.74
C GLY A 55 -4.90 -1.74 -13.75
N GLN A 56 -5.48 -2.84 -14.23
CA GLN A 56 -6.22 -3.79 -13.39
C GLN A 56 -5.46 -5.10 -13.14
N GLU A 57 -4.21 -5.19 -13.59
CA GLU A 57 -3.36 -6.33 -13.26
C GLU A 57 -3.23 -6.46 -11.73
N LYS A 58 -3.29 -7.69 -11.21
CA LYS A 58 -3.31 -8.02 -9.77
C LYS A 58 -4.55 -7.56 -8.98
N LEU A 59 -5.57 -6.98 -9.62
CA LEU A 59 -6.78 -6.51 -8.91
C LEU A 59 -7.53 -7.68 -8.26
N ALA A 60 -7.72 -8.78 -8.97
CA ALA A 60 -8.44 -9.95 -8.46
C ALA A 60 -7.72 -10.55 -7.24
N GLU A 61 -6.40 -10.70 -7.32
CA GLU A 61 -5.55 -11.23 -6.27
C GLU A 61 -5.57 -10.33 -5.01
N ILE A 62 -5.52 -9.00 -5.19
CA ILE A 62 -5.67 -8.05 -4.07
C ILE A 62 -7.01 -8.21 -3.36
N LEU A 63 -8.10 -8.41 -4.11
CA LEU A 63 -9.44 -8.56 -3.54
C LEU A 63 -9.64 -9.93 -2.88
N GLN A 64 -8.98 -10.97 -3.37
CA GLN A 64 -9.00 -12.30 -2.78
C GLN A 64 -8.22 -12.34 -1.45
N GLU A 65 -7.03 -11.72 -1.41
CA GLU A 65 -6.19 -11.66 -0.21
C GLU A 65 -6.81 -10.81 0.90
N ASN A 66 -7.69 -9.86 0.55
CA ASN A 66 -8.34 -8.98 1.50
C ASN A 66 -9.87 -8.99 1.31
N PRO A 67 -10.58 -9.98 1.88
CA PRO A 67 -12.04 -10.11 1.76
C PRO A 67 -12.82 -8.88 2.23
N TYR A 68 -12.35 -8.21 3.29
CA TYR A 68 -12.94 -6.96 3.77
C TYR A 68 -12.88 -5.85 2.71
N MET A 69 -11.75 -5.73 2.00
CA MET A 69 -11.60 -4.77 0.90
C MET A 69 -12.51 -5.11 -0.28
N ASN A 70 -12.76 -6.40 -0.52
CA ASN A 70 -13.73 -6.85 -1.51
C ASN A 70 -15.16 -6.40 -1.18
N GLU A 71 -15.57 -6.46 0.08
CA GLU A 71 -16.88 -5.95 0.52
C GLU A 71 -17.00 -4.43 0.29
N ILE A 72 -15.96 -3.67 0.65
CA ILE A 72 -15.93 -2.22 0.39
C ILE A 72 -16.04 -1.93 -1.11
N VAL A 73 -15.28 -2.66 -1.95
CA VAL A 73 -15.33 -2.45 -3.40
C VAL A 73 -16.71 -2.77 -3.95
N LYS A 74 -17.34 -3.87 -3.55
CA LYS A 74 -18.70 -4.23 -3.98
C LYS A 74 -19.74 -3.20 -3.55
N SER A 75 -19.59 -2.61 -2.37
CA SER A 75 -20.49 -1.55 -1.87
C SER A 75 -20.27 -0.20 -2.57
N GLN A 76 -19.02 0.19 -2.80
CA GLN A 76 -18.66 1.52 -3.33
C GLN A 76 -18.58 1.58 -4.87
N TYR A 77 -18.46 0.43 -5.53
CA TYR A 77 -18.34 0.27 -6.99
C TYR A 77 -19.18 -0.94 -7.46
N PRO A 78 -20.52 -0.87 -7.34
CA PRO A 78 -21.40 -2.02 -7.56
C PRO A 78 -21.45 -2.49 -9.02
N SER A 79 -21.19 -1.61 -9.99
CA SER A 79 -21.22 -1.97 -11.41
C SER A 79 -19.83 -2.28 -11.97
N GLU A 80 -19.77 -3.12 -13.01
CA GLU A 80 -18.52 -3.41 -13.73
C GLU A 80 -17.86 -2.13 -14.27
N ASN A 81 -18.65 -1.15 -14.73
CA ASN A 81 -18.14 0.11 -15.24
C ASN A 81 -17.50 0.97 -14.14
N GLU A 82 -17.95 0.86 -12.90
CA GLU A 82 -17.33 1.53 -11.76
C GLU A 82 -16.08 0.81 -11.30
N GLN A 83 -16.08 -0.53 -11.32
CA GLN A 83 -14.90 -1.33 -11.02
C GLN A 83 -13.78 -1.08 -12.04
N LYS A 84 -14.13 -0.77 -13.30
CA LYS A 84 -13.14 -0.36 -14.31
C LYS A 84 -12.32 0.88 -13.92
N THR A 85 -12.81 1.68 -12.98
CA THR A 85 -12.08 2.84 -12.47
C THR A 85 -11.00 2.48 -11.45
N LEU A 86 -11.00 1.26 -10.91
CA LEU A 86 -9.94 0.80 -10.01
C LEU A 86 -8.65 0.64 -10.79
N GLN A 87 -7.57 1.16 -10.23
CA GLN A 87 -6.23 1.15 -10.80
C GLN A 87 -5.27 0.64 -9.74
N VAL A 88 -4.45 -0.34 -10.12
CA VAL A 88 -3.43 -0.97 -9.32
C VAL A 88 -2.09 -0.31 -9.59
N PHE A 89 -1.34 -0.11 -8.52
CA PHE A 89 0.02 0.39 -8.54
C PHE A 89 0.93 -0.63 -7.89
N LYS A 90 2.13 -0.80 -8.45
CA LYS A 90 3.20 -1.63 -7.90
C LYS A 90 4.40 -0.81 -7.46
N LEU A 91 5.11 -1.31 -6.44
CA LEU A 91 6.42 -0.85 -5.98
C LEU A 91 7.37 -2.06 -6.02
N GLU A 92 8.33 -2.05 -6.94
CA GLU A 92 9.25 -3.18 -7.15
C GLU A 92 10.61 -3.00 -6.47
N HIS A 93 11.07 -1.75 -6.34
CA HIS A 93 12.38 -1.42 -5.74
C HIS A 93 12.28 -0.17 -4.88
N GLY A 94 13.09 -0.07 -3.83
CA GLY A 94 13.05 1.12 -2.98
C GLY A 94 14.02 1.13 -1.81
N SER A 95 13.76 2.06 -0.91
CA SER A 95 14.46 2.17 0.37
C SER A 95 13.46 2.27 1.48
N GLY A 96 13.79 1.74 2.64
CA GLY A 96 12.86 1.71 3.75
C GLY A 96 13.54 1.69 5.08
N GLN A 97 12.71 1.91 6.08
CA GLN A 97 13.14 2.10 7.44
C GLN A 97 12.17 1.41 8.37
N VAL A 98 12.71 0.56 9.24
CA VAL A 98 12.02 0.03 10.40
C VAL A 98 12.36 0.92 11.58
N PHE A 99 11.35 1.33 12.32
CA PHE A 99 11.49 2.04 13.58
C PHE A 99 10.79 1.26 14.69
N ASP A 100 11.53 0.90 15.74
CA ASP A 100 11.05 0.03 16.81
C ASP A 100 11.09 0.77 18.15
N LEU A 101 9.90 1.18 18.61
CA LEU A 101 9.70 1.82 19.92
C LEU A 101 9.61 0.83 21.08
N SER A 102 9.55 -0.48 20.82
CA SER A 102 9.48 -1.52 21.86
C SER A 102 10.81 -1.80 22.54
N THR A 103 11.89 -1.20 22.04
CA THR A 103 13.26 -1.33 22.57
C THR A 103 13.68 -0.08 23.33
N THR A 104 14.55 -0.25 24.34
CA THR A 104 15.17 0.88 25.07
C THR A 104 16.70 0.76 25.01
N PRO A 105 17.41 1.69 24.33
CA PRO A 105 16.86 2.82 23.55
C PRO A 105 16.09 2.33 22.32
N ALA A 106 15.20 3.17 21.80
CA ALA A 106 14.49 2.87 20.55
C ALA A 106 15.50 2.62 19.41
N SER A 107 15.19 1.66 18.55
CA SER A 107 16.08 1.25 17.48
C SER A 107 15.51 1.60 16.10
N SER A 108 16.41 1.81 15.15
CA SER A 108 16.04 2.04 13.75
C SER A 108 16.97 1.27 12.82
N ARG A 109 16.41 0.76 11.72
CA ARG A 109 17.16 0.02 10.70
C ARG A 109 16.70 0.42 9.32
N SER A 110 17.65 0.80 8.46
CA SER A 110 17.39 1.06 7.05
C SER A 110 17.69 -0.17 6.19
N PHE A 111 16.98 -0.30 5.08
CA PHE A 111 17.16 -1.37 4.10
C PHE A 111 16.77 -0.91 2.70
N SER A 112 17.20 -1.67 1.70
CA SER A 112 16.77 -1.57 0.30
C SER A 112 16.22 -2.91 -0.15
N TRP A 113 15.34 -2.89 -1.14
CA TRP A 113 14.75 -4.07 -1.79
C TRP A 113 14.51 -3.79 -3.26
#